data_AF-A0A1E3S0C9-F1
#
_entry.id   AF-A0A1E3S0C9-F1
#
_cell.length_a   1.000
_cell.length_b   1.000
_cell.length_c   1.000
_cell.angle_alpha   90.00
_cell.angle_beta   90.00
_cell.angle_gamma   90.00
#
_symmetry.space_group_name_H-M   'P 1'
#
loop_
_entity.id
_entity.type
_entity.pdbx_description
1 polymer ?
#
loop_
_entity_poly.entity_id
_entity_poly.type
_entity_poly.pdbx_seq_one_letter_code
_entity_poly.pdbx_strand_id
1 'polypeptide(L)'
;MVNITASRMWTVTDAKPKLNSLVSDAQSGQMTHIVSGAQVVAHLVPPTTWIVDDPLALEFMLRAVIDREAAWAVADEMQCDGGQFVLTHAGDVLGRVLGWAWRTDPDKIYMRAVTDYAQALGDAAKRPMAFADIAAGLAQSLGGGALERSEVIAALRYAEKHWQQWVLPQPQDAATATKSSQ
;
A
#
# COMPACT_ATOMS: atom_id res chain seq x y z
N MET A 1 -7.20 16.96 10.88
CA MET A 1 -7.05 17.58 12.22
C MET A 1 -7.11 16.49 13.27
N VAL A 2 -5.97 16.10 13.85
CA VAL A 2 -5.92 15.07 14.92
C VAL A 2 -6.51 15.67 16.20
N ASN A 3 -7.56 15.06 16.73
CA ASN A 3 -8.22 15.52 17.94
C ASN A 3 -7.42 15.07 19.17
N ILE A 4 -6.52 15.92 19.65
CA ILE A 4 -5.68 15.63 20.82
C ILE A 4 -6.57 15.71 22.07
N THR A 5 -6.91 14.55 22.62
CA THR A 5 -7.63 14.46 23.89
C THR A 5 -6.62 14.28 25.02
N ALA A 6 -6.77 15.02 26.14
CA ALA A 6 -5.84 14.95 27.26
C ALA A 6 -5.69 13.53 27.86
N SER A 7 -6.72 12.69 27.75
CA SER A 7 -6.68 11.28 28.15
C SER A 7 -5.76 10.39 27.30
N ARG A 8 -5.24 10.90 26.18
CA ARG A 8 -4.36 10.19 25.24
C ARG A 8 -2.93 10.73 25.25
N MET A 9 -2.61 11.66 26.16
CA MET A 9 -1.27 12.19 26.34
C MET A 9 -0.56 11.48 27.51
N TRP A 10 0.64 10.98 27.24
CA TRP A 10 1.47 10.29 28.23
C TRP A 10 2.83 10.95 28.29
N THR A 11 3.33 11.27 29.48
CA THR A 11 4.73 11.70 29.57
C THR A 11 5.66 10.55 29.20
N VAL A 12 6.88 10.85 28.72
CA VAL A 12 7.90 9.81 28.45
C VAL A 12 8.10 8.90 29.68
N THR A 13 8.10 9.49 30.87
CA THR A 13 8.25 8.77 32.15
C THR A 13 7.10 7.80 32.40
N ASP A 14 5.86 8.20 32.14
CA ASP A 14 4.66 7.38 32.38
C ASP A 14 4.44 6.32 31.29
N ALA A 15 4.83 6.62 30.05
CA ALA A 15 4.68 5.72 28.91
C ALA A 15 5.61 4.50 29.03
N LYS A 16 6.84 4.70 29.50
CA LYS A 16 7.88 3.66 29.55
C LYS A 16 7.45 2.38 30.30
N PRO A 17 6.92 2.42 31.54
CA PRO A 17 6.46 1.21 32.23
C PRO A 17 5.17 0.60 31.64
N LYS A 18 4.44 1.34 30.80
CA LYS A 18 3.14 0.94 30.23
C LYS A 18 3.20 0.67 28.73
N LEU A 19 4.40 0.58 28.15
CA LEU A 19 4.55 0.47 26.70
C LEU A 19 3.73 -0.69 26.12
N ASN A 20 3.74 -1.85 26.77
CA ASN A 20 2.99 -3.02 26.29
C ASN A 20 1.47 -2.76 26.25
N SER A 21 0.89 -2.13 27.27
CA SER A 21 -0.54 -1.81 27.26
C SER A 21 -0.86 -0.76 26.20
N LEU A 22 0.00 0.25 26.04
CA LEU A 22 -0.15 1.27 25.00
C LEU A 22 -0.08 0.67 23.59
N VAL A 23 0.77 -0.34 23.37
CA VAL A 23 0.83 -1.09 22.11
C VAL A 23 -0.45 -1.88 21.89
N SER A 24 -1.00 -2.54 22.92
CA SER A 24 -2.31 -3.22 22.83
C SER A 24 -3.47 -2.24 22.54
N ASP A 25 -3.43 -1.06 23.15
CA ASP A 25 -4.40 0.01 22.86
C ASP A 25 -4.30 0.47 21.41
N ALA A 26 -3.08 0.63 20.89
CA ALA A 26 -2.85 0.96 19.48
C ALA A 26 -3.33 -0.13 18.52
N GLN A 27 -3.10 -1.40 18.85
CA GLN A 27 -3.69 -2.53 18.10
C GLN A 27 -5.21 -2.48 18.11
N SER A 28 -5.82 -1.93 19.18
CA SER A 28 -7.26 -1.74 19.31
C SER A 28 -7.78 -0.44 18.69
N GLY A 29 -6.95 0.29 17.94
CA GLY A 29 -7.35 1.50 17.23
C GLY A 29 -7.15 2.81 18.02
N GLN A 30 -6.55 2.77 19.21
CA GLN A 30 -6.30 3.99 19.99
C GLN A 30 -4.96 4.64 19.64
N MET A 31 -4.98 5.93 19.37
CA MET A 31 -3.76 6.73 19.21
C MET A 31 -3.32 7.28 20.56
N THR A 32 -2.02 7.18 20.85
CA THR A 32 -1.37 7.76 22.04
C THR A 32 -0.30 8.77 21.63
N HIS A 33 -0.28 9.92 22.30
CA HIS A 33 0.75 10.95 22.15
C HIS A 33 1.72 10.85 23.33
N ILE A 34 3.02 10.71 23.05
CA ILE A 34 4.06 10.72 24.07
C ILE A 34 4.67 12.12 24.12
N VAL A 35 4.69 12.73 25.30
CA VAL A 35 5.13 14.12 25.52
C VAL A 35 6.37 14.19 26.40
N SER A 36 7.23 15.17 26.13
CA SER A 36 8.35 15.57 26.98
C SER A 36 8.22 17.07 27.27
N GLY A 37 7.98 17.42 28.53
CA GLY A 37 7.58 18.79 28.89
C GLY A 37 6.26 19.16 28.23
N ALA A 38 6.27 20.23 27.42
CA ALA A 38 5.10 20.72 26.69
C ALA A 38 5.04 20.28 25.21
N GLN A 39 5.94 19.39 24.78
CA GLN A 39 6.05 18.99 23.38
C GLN A 39 5.70 17.52 23.17
N VAL A 40 4.95 17.23 22.11
CA VAL A 40 4.76 15.85 21.62
C VAL A 40 6.06 15.41 20.94
N VAL A 41 6.65 14.33 21.43
CA VAL A 41 7.92 13.77 20.93
C VAL A 41 7.73 12.47 20.16
N ALA A 42 6.60 11.77 20.35
CA ALA A 42 6.26 10.59 19.57
C ALA A 42 4.75 10.37 19.51
N HIS A 43 4.33 9.64 18.47
CA HIS A 43 2.99 9.12 18.31
C HIS A 43 3.05 7.60 18.29
N LEU A 44 2.25 6.96 19.11
CA LEU A 44 1.95 5.54 18.98
C LEU A 44 0.58 5.42 18.33
N VAL A 45 0.57 4.95 17.08
CA VAL A 45 -0.62 4.91 16.24
C VAL A 45 -1.01 3.47 15.95
N PRO A 46 -2.30 3.19 15.71
CA PRO A 46 -2.72 1.93 15.14
C PRO A 46 -1.97 1.63 13.84
N PRO A 47 -1.61 0.37 13.56
CA PRO A 47 -0.85 -0.01 12.38
C PRO A 47 -1.57 0.31 11.06
N THR A 48 -2.89 0.51 11.11
CA THR A 48 -3.76 0.85 9.98
C THR A 48 -3.99 2.36 9.82
N THR A 49 -3.34 3.19 10.64
CA THR A 49 -3.53 4.64 10.61
C THR A 49 -2.86 5.26 9.39
N TRP A 50 -3.57 6.16 8.72
CA TRP A 50 -3.00 7.02 7.69
C TRP A 50 -2.15 8.10 8.36
N ILE A 51 -0.82 7.97 8.26
CA ILE A 51 0.12 8.95 8.81
C ILE A 51 0.34 10.10 7.81
N VAL A 52 0.29 9.81 6.51
CA VAL A 52 0.34 10.81 5.45
C VAL A 52 -1.07 11.31 5.21
N ASP A 53 -1.34 12.56 5.60
CA ASP A 53 -2.67 13.18 5.56
C ASP A 53 -2.95 13.96 4.27
N ASP A 54 -1.90 14.32 3.52
CA ASP A 54 -2.00 14.85 2.16
C ASP A 54 -2.14 13.69 1.14
N PRO A 55 -3.31 13.53 0.48
CA PRO A 55 -3.53 12.47 -0.49
C PRO A 55 -2.60 12.56 -1.70
N LEU A 56 -2.19 13.77 -2.12
CA LEU A 56 -1.27 13.96 -3.24
C LEU A 56 0.14 13.52 -2.87
N ALA A 57 0.60 13.86 -1.66
CA ALA A 57 1.90 13.41 -1.17
C ALA A 57 1.96 11.88 -1.11
N LEU A 58 0.90 11.24 -0.57
CA LEU A 58 0.80 9.78 -0.53
C LEU A 58 0.86 9.18 -1.94
N GLU A 59 0.12 9.75 -2.89
CA GLU A 59 0.13 9.31 -4.28
C GLU A 59 1.52 9.41 -4.92
N PHE A 60 2.22 10.54 -4.78
CA PHE A 60 3.57 10.69 -5.31
C PHE A 60 4.56 9.70 -4.68
N MET A 61 4.46 9.46 -3.36
CA MET A 61 5.30 8.49 -2.66
C MET A 61 5.05 7.06 -3.15
N LEU A 62 3.78 6.65 -3.29
CA LEU A 62 3.42 5.34 -3.82
C LEU A 62 3.90 5.18 -5.26
N ARG A 63 3.66 6.19 -6.10
CA ARG A 63 4.05 6.17 -7.51
C ARG A 63 5.57 6.03 -7.68
N ALA A 64 6.35 6.76 -6.90
CA ALA A 64 7.81 6.68 -6.96
C ALA A 64 8.34 5.27 -6.61
N VAL A 65 7.74 4.59 -5.63
CA VAL A 65 8.08 3.19 -5.31
C VAL A 65 7.65 2.28 -6.45
N ILE A 66 6.43 2.43 -6.94
CA ILE A 66 5.87 1.61 -8.02
C ILE A 66 6.72 1.68 -9.29
N ASP A 67 7.03 2.89 -9.77
CA ASP A 67 7.79 3.09 -11.01
C ASP A 67 9.19 2.47 -10.90
N ARG A 68 9.84 2.64 -9.75
CA ARG A 68 11.15 2.05 -9.48
C ARG A 68 11.11 0.52 -9.50
N GLU A 69 10.17 -0.08 -8.80
CA GLU A 69 10.10 -1.55 -8.65
C GLU A 69 9.60 -2.20 -9.94
N ALA A 70 8.73 -1.54 -10.72
CA ALA A 70 8.31 -2.00 -12.05
C ALA A 70 9.48 -1.98 -13.05
N ALA A 71 10.26 -0.89 -13.07
CA ALA A 71 11.45 -0.80 -13.92
C ALA A 71 12.49 -1.87 -13.54
N TRP A 72 12.70 -2.11 -12.25
CA TRP A 72 13.58 -3.18 -11.77
C TRP A 72 13.08 -4.57 -12.20
N ALA A 73 11.79 -4.85 -12.02
CA ALA A 73 11.21 -6.15 -12.37
C ALA A 73 11.35 -6.50 -13.86
N VAL A 74 11.21 -5.51 -14.77
CA VAL A 74 11.38 -5.75 -16.22
C VAL A 74 12.86 -5.86 -16.62
N ALA A 75 13.75 -5.15 -15.94
CA ALA A 75 15.19 -5.23 -16.21
C ALA A 75 15.82 -6.56 -15.76
N ASP A 76 15.18 -7.27 -14.85
CA ASP A 76 15.59 -8.61 -14.43
C ASP A 76 15.20 -9.64 -15.51
N GLU A 77 16.15 -9.95 -16.41
CA GLU A 77 15.97 -10.81 -17.60
C GLU A 77 15.50 -12.26 -17.29
N MET A 78 15.44 -12.67 -16.02
CA MET A 78 15.00 -14.01 -15.59
C MET A 78 13.47 -14.26 -15.66
N GLN A 79 12.67 -13.31 -16.16
CA GLN A 79 11.20 -13.34 -16.06
C GLN A 79 10.46 -13.81 -17.33
N CYS A 80 11.17 -14.35 -18.32
CA CYS A 80 10.56 -14.91 -19.53
C CYS A 80 10.51 -16.45 -19.44
N ASP A 81 9.35 -17.02 -19.11
CA ASP A 81 9.10 -18.46 -19.28
C ASP A 81 8.41 -18.70 -20.64
N GLY A 82 9.05 -19.48 -21.52
CA GLY A 82 8.50 -19.80 -22.83
C GLY A 82 8.19 -18.60 -23.75
N GLY A 83 8.79 -17.43 -23.50
CA GLY A 83 8.53 -16.19 -24.25
C GLY A 83 7.34 -15.37 -23.71
N GLN A 84 6.74 -15.77 -22.59
CA GLN A 84 5.77 -14.97 -21.84
C GLN A 84 6.43 -14.33 -20.62
N PHE A 85 6.20 -13.03 -20.46
CA PHE A 85 6.62 -12.31 -19.26
C PHE A 85 5.76 -12.78 -18.08
N VAL A 86 6.39 -13.38 -17.08
CA VAL A 86 5.76 -13.81 -15.83
C VAL A 86 6.50 -13.15 -14.68
N LEU A 87 5.79 -12.33 -13.91
CA LEU A 87 6.37 -11.69 -12.73
C LEU A 87 6.64 -12.77 -11.67
N THR A 88 7.91 -13.04 -11.37
CA THR A 88 8.30 -14.00 -10.32
C THR A 88 8.44 -13.34 -8.95
N HIS A 89 8.73 -12.03 -8.91
CA HIS A 89 8.86 -11.25 -7.69
C HIS A 89 8.61 -9.76 -7.98
N ALA A 90 7.71 -9.13 -7.24
CA ALA A 90 7.38 -7.70 -7.42
C ALA A 90 8.31 -6.72 -6.66
N GLY A 91 9.41 -7.22 -6.10
CA GLY A 91 10.25 -6.49 -5.13
C GLY A 91 9.74 -6.52 -3.68
N ASP A 92 10.65 -6.61 -2.72
CA ASP A 92 10.34 -6.66 -1.27
C ASP A 92 9.76 -5.33 -0.76
N VAL A 93 10.25 -4.22 -1.31
CA VAL A 93 9.81 -2.87 -0.91
C VAL A 93 8.34 -2.68 -1.28
N LEU A 94 7.98 -3.03 -2.52
CA LEU A 94 6.59 -3.00 -2.97
C LEU A 94 5.72 -3.97 -2.16
N GLY A 95 6.21 -5.19 -1.88
CA GLY A 95 5.51 -6.15 -1.03
C GLY A 95 5.11 -5.58 0.33
N ARG A 96 6.02 -4.87 1.00
CA ARG A 96 5.74 -4.19 2.28
C ARG A 96 4.73 -3.06 2.13
N VAL A 97 4.84 -2.24 1.08
CA VAL A 97 3.89 -1.15 0.80
C VAL A 97 2.50 -1.70 0.54
N LEU A 98 2.38 -2.74 -0.29
CA LEU A 98 1.10 -3.39 -0.58
C LEU A 98 0.52 -4.08 0.66
N GLY A 99 1.35 -4.71 1.49
CA GLY A 99 0.91 -5.28 2.76
C GLY A 99 0.37 -4.24 3.74
N TRP A 100 1.03 -3.08 3.84
CA TRP A 100 0.52 -1.93 4.59
C TRP A 100 -0.80 -1.43 4.00
N ALA A 101 -0.85 -1.23 2.68
CA ALA A 101 -2.05 -0.77 1.98
C ALA A 101 -3.24 -1.70 2.21
N TRP A 102 -3.03 -3.02 2.13
CA TRP A 102 -4.05 -4.04 2.39
C TRP A 102 -4.65 -3.92 3.80
N ARG A 103 -3.80 -3.77 4.83
CA ARG A 103 -4.29 -3.64 6.21
C ARG A 103 -4.95 -2.29 6.48
N THR A 104 -4.65 -1.29 5.66
CA THR A 104 -5.03 0.09 5.87
C THR A 104 -6.35 0.45 5.16
N ASP A 105 -6.43 0.21 3.86
CA ASP A 105 -7.62 0.39 3.04
C ASP A 105 -7.54 -0.52 1.80
N PRO A 106 -8.14 -1.73 1.85
CA PRO A 106 -8.20 -2.67 0.74
C PRO A 106 -8.79 -2.06 -0.52
N ASP A 107 -9.82 -1.23 -0.37
CA ASP A 107 -10.61 -0.75 -1.48
C ASP A 107 -9.85 0.33 -2.23
N LYS A 108 -9.34 1.35 -1.53
CA LYS A 108 -8.80 2.55 -2.18
C LYS A 108 -7.30 2.54 -2.34
N ILE A 109 -6.54 2.19 -1.30
CA ILE A 109 -5.07 2.29 -1.35
C ILE A 109 -4.50 1.03 -1.98
N TYR A 110 -4.94 -0.13 -1.52
CA TYR A 110 -4.39 -1.39 -2.01
C TYR A 110 -4.73 -1.62 -3.49
N MET A 111 -6.00 -1.52 -3.89
CA MET A 111 -6.35 -1.71 -5.31
C MET A 111 -5.67 -0.69 -6.21
N ARG A 112 -5.64 0.59 -5.82
CA ARG A 112 -4.93 1.63 -6.59
C ARG A 112 -3.46 1.28 -6.78
N ALA A 113 -2.75 0.93 -5.71
CA ALA A 113 -1.34 0.58 -5.79
C ALA A 113 -1.09 -0.67 -6.65
N VAL A 114 -1.97 -1.67 -6.57
CA VAL A 114 -1.89 -2.89 -7.40
C VAL A 114 -2.11 -2.56 -8.88
N THR A 115 -3.12 -1.76 -9.23
CA THR A 115 -3.38 -1.40 -10.63
C THR A 115 -2.35 -0.44 -11.20
N ASP A 116 -1.89 0.52 -10.41
CA ASP A 116 -0.82 1.45 -10.81
C ASP A 116 0.48 0.69 -11.07
N TYR A 117 0.78 -0.32 -10.26
CA TYR A 117 1.92 -1.21 -10.48
C TYR A 117 1.77 -2.03 -11.76
N ALA A 118 0.60 -2.62 -12.00
CA ALA A 118 0.35 -3.38 -13.22
C ALA A 118 0.48 -2.51 -14.48
N GLN A 119 0.00 -1.25 -14.41
CA GLN A 119 0.15 -0.28 -15.49
C GLN A 119 1.62 0.08 -15.70
N ALA A 120 2.35 0.44 -14.64
CA ALA A 120 3.77 0.77 -14.75
C ALA A 120 4.61 -0.40 -15.29
N LEU A 121 4.29 -1.63 -14.86
CA LEU A 121 4.90 -2.86 -15.37
C LEU A 121 4.58 -3.07 -16.84
N GLY A 122 3.33 -2.82 -17.24
CA GLY A 122 2.89 -2.90 -18.62
C GLY A 122 3.57 -1.87 -19.54
N ASP A 123 3.73 -0.64 -19.06
CA ASP A 123 4.45 0.42 -19.77
C ASP A 123 5.92 0.06 -19.95
N ALA A 124 6.57 -0.44 -18.89
CA ALA A 124 7.97 -0.88 -18.92
C ALA A 124 8.17 -2.08 -19.85
N ALA A 125 7.27 -3.07 -19.80
CA ALA A 125 7.29 -4.26 -20.66
C ALA A 125 6.70 -4.02 -22.06
N LYS A 126 6.17 -2.82 -22.33
CA LYS A 126 5.48 -2.44 -23.57
C LYS A 126 4.32 -3.38 -23.96
N ARG A 127 3.59 -3.89 -22.97
CA ARG A 127 2.39 -4.71 -23.16
C ARG A 127 1.39 -4.51 -22.02
N PRO A 128 0.07 -4.65 -22.23
CA PRO A 128 -0.87 -4.65 -21.11
C PRO A 128 -0.64 -5.86 -20.19
N MET A 129 -0.90 -5.66 -18.90
CA MET A 129 -0.84 -6.70 -17.87
C MET A 129 -2.25 -7.13 -17.45
N ALA A 130 -2.49 -8.43 -17.44
CA ALA A 130 -3.63 -9.04 -16.77
C ALA A 130 -3.28 -9.36 -15.31
N PHE A 131 -4.28 -9.54 -14.44
CA PHE A 131 -4.03 -9.95 -13.05
C PHE A 131 -3.23 -11.25 -12.96
N ALA A 132 -3.51 -12.21 -13.85
CA ALA A 132 -2.79 -13.48 -13.91
C ALA A 132 -1.29 -13.33 -14.19
N ASP A 133 -0.87 -12.27 -14.90
CA ASP A 133 0.54 -12.00 -15.22
C ASP A 133 1.34 -11.62 -13.97
N ILE A 134 0.69 -10.99 -12.99
CA ILE A 134 1.34 -10.40 -11.82
C ILE A 134 1.06 -11.14 -10.50
N ALA A 135 0.00 -11.95 -10.45
CA ALA A 135 -0.48 -12.56 -9.21
C ALA A 135 0.58 -13.39 -8.49
N ALA A 136 1.37 -14.18 -9.22
CA ALA A 136 2.42 -15.01 -8.63
C ALA A 136 3.54 -14.17 -7.99
N GLY A 137 4.05 -13.17 -8.70
CA GLY A 137 5.09 -12.27 -8.20
C GLY A 137 4.62 -11.38 -7.06
N LEU A 138 3.35 -10.96 -7.08
CA LEU A 138 2.73 -10.28 -5.94
C LEU A 138 2.64 -11.21 -4.72
N ALA A 139 2.22 -12.46 -4.90
CA ALA A 139 2.17 -13.44 -3.83
C ALA A 139 3.53 -13.63 -3.15
N GLN A 140 4.60 -13.74 -3.96
CA GLN A 140 5.97 -13.87 -3.49
C GLN A 140 6.39 -12.64 -2.65
N SER A 141 6.20 -11.43 -3.19
CA SER A 141 6.54 -10.18 -2.50
C SER A 141 5.74 -9.97 -1.21
N LEU A 142 4.43 -10.26 -1.22
CA LEU A 142 3.59 -10.12 -0.03
C LEU A 142 3.96 -11.16 1.06
N GLY A 143 4.34 -12.37 0.63
CA GLY A 143 4.79 -13.45 1.52
C GLY A 143 6.19 -13.26 2.11
N GLY A 144 7.01 -12.34 1.55
CA GLY A 144 8.37 -11.99 2.00
C GLY A 144 8.46 -11.27 3.35
N GLY A 145 7.48 -11.48 4.24
CA GLY A 145 7.42 -10.86 5.57
C GLY A 145 6.48 -9.66 5.68
N ALA A 146 5.71 -9.33 4.63
CA ALA A 146 4.72 -8.26 4.70
C ALA A 146 3.39 -8.75 5.31
N LEU A 147 2.91 -9.92 4.85
CA LEU A 147 1.63 -10.52 5.23
C LEU A 147 1.79 -12.00 5.61
N GLU A 148 0.90 -12.49 6.46
CA GLU A 148 0.77 -13.93 6.69
C GLU A 148 0.13 -14.64 5.48
N ARG A 149 0.34 -15.94 5.33
CA ARG A 149 -0.16 -16.71 4.16
C ARG A 149 -1.66 -16.56 3.92
N SER A 150 -2.47 -16.56 4.98
CA SER A 150 -3.93 -16.36 4.89
C SER A 150 -4.29 -14.96 4.39
N GLU A 151 -3.58 -13.94 4.85
CA GLU A 151 -3.73 -12.55 4.39
C GLU A 151 -3.31 -12.39 2.93
N VAL A 152 -2.20 -13.03 2.50
CA VAL A 152 -1.79 -13.03 1.09
C VAL A 152 -2.90 -13.59 0.20
N ILE A 153 -3.47 -14.74 0.58
CA ILE A 153 -4.57 -15.36 -0.18
C ILE A 153 -5.79 -14.42 -0.22
N ALA A 154 -6.13 -13.81 0.91
CA ALA A 154 -7.26 -12.87 0.98
C ALA A 154 -7.04 -11.63 0.09
N ALA A 155 -5.85 -11.03 0.16
CA ALA A 155 -5.48 -9.84 -0.60
C ALA A 155 -5.48 -10.10 -2.11
N LEU A 156 -4.95 -11.25 -2.56
CA LEU A 156 -4.94 -11.61 -3.97
C LEU A 156 -6.33 -11.96 -4.50
N ARG A 157 -7.13 -12.71 -3.73
CA ARG A 157 -8.53 -13.01 -4.10
C ARG A 157 -9.36 -11.73 -4.19
N TYR A 158 -9.12 -10.80 -3.27
CA TYR A 158 -9.75 -9.49 -3.31
C TYR A 158 -9.35 -8.74 -4.59
N ALA A 159 -8.05 -8.66 -4.89
CA ALA A 159 -7.57 -8.01 -6.11
C ALA A 159 -8.14 -8.63 -7.39
N GLU A 160 -8.17 -9.96 -7.48
CA GLU A 160 -8.74 -10.68 -8.61
C GLU A 160 -10.22 -10.33 -8.83
N LYS A 161 -11.01 -10.37 -7.75
CA LYS A 161 -12.44 -10.09 -7.79
C LYS A 161 -12.74 -8.65 -8.24
N HIS A 162 -11.90 -7.70 -7.83
CA HIS A 162 -12.11 -6.27 -8.05
C HIS A 162 -11.32 -5.72 -9.25
N TRP A 163 -10.48 -6.53 -9.89
CA TRP A 163 -9.57 -6.13 -10.98
C TRP A 163 -10.25 -5.34 -12.09
N GLN A 164 -11.33 -5.89 -12.66
CA GLN A 164 -12.02 -5.29 -13.80
C GLN A 164 -12.63 -3.92 -13.48
N GLN A 165 -13.02 -3.69 -12.23
CA GLN A 165 -13.62 -2.42 -11.80
C GLN A 165 -12.60 -1.28 -11.71
N TRP A 166 -11.33 -1.64 -11.51
CA TRP A 166 -10.23 -0.70 -11.30
C TRP A 166 -9.37 -0.49 -12.54
N VAL A 167 -9.23 -1.49 -13.41
CA VAL A 167 -8.44 -1.39 -14.64
C VAL A 167 -9.24 -0.78 -15.80
N LEU A 168 -10.57 -0.88 -15.80
CA LEU A 168 -11.40 -0.20 -16.79
C LEU A 168 -11.65 1.25 -16.35
N PRO A 169 -11.57 2.23 -17.26
CA PRO A 169 -11.94 3.61 -16.95
C PRO A 169 -13.34 3.65 -16.37
N GLN A 170 -13.51 4.25 -15.19
CA GLN A 170 -14.82 4.54 -14.67
C GLN A 170 -15.53 5.50 -15.65
N PRO A 171 -16.83 5.31 -15.96
CA PRO A 171 -17.55 6.14 -16.93
C PRO A 171 -17.49 7.65 -16.67
N GLN A 172 -17.13 8.06 -15.45
CA GLN A 172 -16.99 9.46 -15.05
C GLN A 172 -15.70 10.12 -15.57
N ASP A 173 -14.61 9.36 -15.77
CA ASP A 173 -13.33 9.89 -16.26
C ASP A 173 -13.29 10.09 -17.79
N ALA A 174 -14.16 9.37 -18.50
CA ALA A 174 -14.33 9.55 -19.95
C ALA A 174 -15.03 10.88 -20.31
N ALA A 175 -15.86 11.42 -19.40
CA ALA A 175 -16.63 12.64 -19.62
C ALA A 175 -15.82 13.94 -19.37
N THR A 176 -14.73 13.87 -18.61
CA THR A 176 -13.79 14.98 -18.37
C THR A 176 -12.74 15.10 -19.47
N ALA A 177 -12.33 13.98 -20.09
CA ALA A 177 -11.41 14.01 -21.23
C ALA A 177 -12.00 14.67 -22.48
N THR A 178 -13.31 14.55 -22.74
CA THR A 178 -13.96 15.16 -23.90
C THR A 178 -14.21 16.66 -23.75
N LYS A 179 -14.17 17.21 -22.53
CA LYS A 179 -14.45 18.64 -22.27
C LYS A 179 -13.22 19.55 -22.29
N SER A 180 -12.01 19.00 -22.39
CA SER A 180 -10.76 19.79 -22.44
C SER A 180 -10.23 19.99 -23.87
N SER A 181 -11.02 19.63 -24.90
CA SER A 181 -10.65 19.74 -26.32
C SER A 181 -11.63 20.61 -27.12
N GLN A 182 -12.14 21.70 -26.53
CA GLN A 182 -12.87 22.76 -27.23
C GLN A 182 -12.46 24.14 -26.75
#